data_AF-A0A928E0H4-F1
#
_entry.id   AF-A0A928E0H4-F1
#
_cell.length_a   1.000
_cell.length_b   1.000
_cell.length_c   1.000
_cell.angle_alpha   90.00
_cell.angle_beta   90.00
_cell.angle_gamma   90.00
#
_symmetry.space_group_name_H-M   'P 1'
#
loop_
_entity.id
_entity.type
_entity.pdbx_description
1 polymer ?
#
loop_
_entity_poly.entity_id
_entity_poly.type
_entity_poly.pdbx_seq_one_letter_code
_entity_poly.pdbx_strand_id
1 'polypeptide(L)'
;MLYLHPDQLFQTRSGITPHVLWGVPFSSSFFGESMKDWETSARNLIYALFQMTFHESSPNGKAQKNEYPELLSAKMIRHIQKQAETPNALPAGAFPILAIARSLVKLAEKGVFTKDEFSRQLDELESLAIDAAALSQEDEPLGNLLLAGELAQTIAYQICLAKCHLPQIFIPEDWNKWEHRAEKLLRQAKKILSESLDNFLDGAGTPKAELLPIFRMLAASWTRMRWLAWGISEPEPCRDKEKKAQTTQKLNKESARVSLSKFSSIWNPDSLSNFEWMVRMLIYLTRPDGSLVFSSREEKTAFWCPELFIAALKFDSDLDDKKLAVSILPDLIAQDSDKHQKDLPDPSNHSPWGRIRIMQKSWKSRTGATISWDTNYPRIEIVNRKRPLISGKWSFEGYWNKKPLSPLGKWKILFSHSTDEAEYLELEMKLSEDFSLQRQFLLAKKDRFLLLGEAVSKDNFHGQDIRNGTL
;
A
#
# COMPACT_ATOMS: atom_id res chain seq x y z
N MET A 1 11.26 15.42 39.85
CA MET A 1 12.33 14.40 39.72
C MET A 1 11.61 13.07 39.53
N LEU A 2 11.34 12.71 38.28
CA LEU A 2 10.48 11.55 37.93
C LEU A 2 11.37 10.34 37.64
N TYR A 3 11.22 9.30 38.46
CA TYR A 3 11.80 7.99 38.24
C TYR A 3 11.04 7.30 37.09
N LEU A 4 11.71 7.10 35.95
CA LEU A 4 11.22 6.22 34.89
C LEU A 4 11.55 4.77 35.28
N HIS A 5 10.52 3.93 35.43
CA HIS A 5 10.67 2.52 35.80
C HIS A 5 11.29 1.74 34.60
N PRO A 6 12.45 1.05 34.76
CA PRO A 6 13.16 0.43 33.63
C PRO A 6 12.49 -0.83 33.04
N ASP A 7 11.53 -1.43 33.74
CA ASP A 7 11.13 -2.83 33.47
C ASP A 7 10.04 -3.03 32.40
N GLN A 8 9.66 -2.00 31.63
CA GLN A 8 8.68 -2.16 30.54
C GLN A 8 9.17 -1.72 29.15
N LEU A 9 10.44 -1.37 29.03
CA LEU A 9 11.12 -1.20 27.75
C LEU A 9 12.23 -2.24 27.68
N PHE A 10 12.52 -2.77 26.49
CA PHE A 10 13.59 -3.74 26.18
C PHE A 10 13.23 -5.24 26.29
N GLN A 11 12.68 -5.78 25.20
CA GLN A 11 13.18 -7.07 24.69
C GLN A 11 14.22 -6.80 23.61
N THR A 12 15.51 -6.80 23.99
CA THR A 12 16.60 -6.96 23.02
C THR A 12 17.06 -8.42 23.08
N ARG A 13 16.55 -9.25 22.17
CA ARG A 13 17.13 -10.58 21.93
C ARG A 13 18.04 -10.52 20.70
N SER A 14 19.33 -10.37 20.95
CA SER A 14 20.38 -10.63 19.97
C SER A 14 20.66 -12.13 19.91
N GLY A 15 20.20 -12.79 18.85
CA GLY A 15 20.61 -14.14 18.47
C GLY A 15 20.75 -14.17 16.95
N ILE A 16 21.98 -14.01 16.46
CA ILE A 16 22.30 -13.99 15.03
C ILE A 16 22.63 -15.42 14.60
N THR A 17 21.88 -15.93 13.62
CA THR A 17 22.37 -16.92 12.65
C THR A 17 21.70 -16.61 11.31
N PRO A 18 22.45 -16.26 10.25
CA PRO A 18 21.86 -16.02 8.94
C PRO A 18 21.67 -17.35 8.21
N HIS A 19 20.42 -17.70 7.89
CA HIS A 19 20.15 -18.67 6.84
C HIS A 19 20.24 -17.94 5.49
N VAL A 20 21.36 -18.16 4.80
CA VAL A 20 21.57 -17.79 3.41
C VAL A 20 20.70 -18.71 2.54
N LEU A 21 19.65 -18.17 1.94
CA LEU A 21 18.94 -18.82 0.83
C LEU A 21 19.54 -18.31 -0.49
N TRP A 22 19.83 -19.27 -1.36
CA TRP A 22 20.68 -19.17 -2.55
C TRP A 22 20.21 -18.13 -3.57
N GLY A 23 21.20 -17.42 -4.14
CA GLY A 23 21.02 -16.37 -5.14
C GLY A 23 20.74 -16.86 -6.55
N VAL A 24 20.10 -15.99 -7.33
CA VAL A 24 19.95 -16.06 -8.79
C VAL A 24 20.79 -14.91 -9.37
N PRO A 25 21.57 -15.09 -10.46
CA PRO A 25 22.41 -14.03 -10.99
C PRO A 25 21.56 -12.99 -11.73
N PHE A 26 21.77 -11.71 -11.44
CA PHE A 26 21.18 -10.59 -12.18
C PHE A 26 22.21 -9.97 -13.14
N SER A 27 21.87 -9.92 -14.43
CA SER A 27 22.63 -9.22 -15.47
C SER A 27 22.20 -7.75 -15.58
N SER A 28 23.15 -6.93 -16.01
CA SER A 28 23.12 -5.48 -16.06
C SER A 28 22.53 -4.92 -17.38
N SER A 29 21.23 -4.62 -17.44
CA SER A 29 20.62 -3.87 -18.56
C SER A 29 19.17 -3.41 -18.29
N PHE A 30 18.96 -2.47 -17.36
CA PHE A 30 17.59 -2.08 -16.93
C PHE A 30 16.85 -1.05 -17.83
N PHE A 31 17.36 -0.74 -19.02
CA PHE A 31 16.61 0.05 -20.03
C PHE A 31 16.33 -0.71 -21.33
N GLY A 32 16.52 -2.03 -21.35
CA GLY A 32 16.09 -2.83 -22.48
C GLY A 32 16.23 -4.33 -22.22
N GLU A 33 15.27 -4.95 -21.54
CA GLU A 33 15.11 -6.41 -21.51
C GLU A 33 13.70 -6.87 -21.07
N SER A 34 13.42 -8.16 -21.27
CA SER A 34 12.15 -8.74 -21.75
C SER A 34 11.05 -8.99 -20.70
N MET A 35 9.77 -8.88 -21.12
CA MET A 35 8.56 -9.14 -20.33
C MET A 35 8.44 -10.55 -19.69
N LYS A 36 9.28 -11.53 -20.07
CA LYS A 36 9.31 -12.89 -19.50
C LYS A 36 9.65 -12.93 -17.99
N ASP A 37 10.41 -11.96 -17.51
CA ASP A 37 10.79 -11.90 -16.10
C ASP A 37 9.62 -11.45 -15.22
N TRP A 38 8.71 -10.63 -15.76
CA TRP A 38 7.48 -10.20 -15.07
C TRP A 38 6.45 -11.33 -14.95
N GLU A 39 6.27 -12.18 -15.97
CA GLU A 39 5.40 -13.37 -15.85
C GLU A 39 5.89 -14.32 -14.76
N THR A 40 7.21 -14.43 -14.60
CA THR A 40 7.84 -15.21 -13.53
C THR A 40 7.57 -14.58 -12.17
N SER A 41 7.66 -13.25 -12.04
CA SER A 41 7.32 -12.54 -10.80
C SER A 41 5.83 -12.56 -10.47
N ALA A 42 4.93 -12.43 -11.45
CA ALA A 42 3.49 -12.57 -11.25
C ALA A 42 3.11 -14.00 -10.86
N ARG A 43 3.77 -15.01 -11.46
CA ARG A 43 3.61 -16.41 -11.10
C ARG A 43 4.15 -16.70 -9.70
N ASN A 44 5.29 -16.12 -9.32
CA ASN A 44 5.86 -16.21 -7.98
C ASN A 44 5.02 -15.44 -6.95
N LEU A 45 4.36 -14.33 -7.33
CA LEU A 45 3.43 -13.57 -6.50
C LEU A 45 2.13 -14.34 -6.31
N ILE A 46 1.60 -14.99 -7.34
CA ILE A 46 0.48 -15.94 -7.21
C ILE A 46 0.90 -17.12 -6.31
N TYR A 47 2.13 -17.62 -6.45
CA TYR A 47 2.68 -18.69 -5.61
C TYR A 47 2.85 -18.25 -4.15
N ALA A 48 3.31 -17.03 -3.92
CA ALA A 48 3.51 -16.44 -2.60
C ALA A 48 2.16 -16.11 -1.95
N LEU A 49 1.22 -15.52 -2.67
CA LEU A 49 -0.16 -15.30 -2.22
C LEU A 49 -0.83 -16.66 -1.90
N PHE A 50 -0.62 -17.69 -2.72
CA PHE A 50 -1.12 -19.03 -2.45
C PHE A 50 -0.49 -19.67 -1.20
N GLN A 51 0.83 -19.57 -1.02
CA GLN A 51 1.50 -20.07 0.18
C GLN A 51 1.15 -19.27 1.44
N MET A 52 0.86 -17.96 1.31
CA MET A 52 0.42 -17.12 2.42
C MET A 52 -1.01 -17.43 2.86
N THR A 53 -1.89 -17.88 1.95
CA THR A 53 -3.29 -18.20 2.24
C THR A 53 -3.52 -19.65 2.70
N PHE A 54 -2.64 -20.61 2.34
CA PHE A 54 -2.92 -22.06 2.52
C PHE A 54 -1.86 -22.85 3.30
N HIS A 55 -1.06 -22.22 4.17
CA HIS A 55 -0.07 -22.93 4.98
C HIS A 55 -0.66 -23.58 6.25
N GLU A 56 -1.65 -24.45 6.09
CA GLU A 56 -1.93 -25.51 7.07
C GLU A 56 -1.95 -26.87 6.33
N SER A 57 -1.10 -27.78 6.79
CA SER A 57 -1.01 -29.21 6.44
C SER A 57 -0.43 -29.63 5.08
N SER A 58 0.89 -29.82 5.04
CA SER A 58 1.48 -31.11 4.62
C SER A 58 2.96 -31.19 5.02
N PRO A 59 3.35 -32.02 6.00
CA PRO A 59 4.74 -32.15 6.42
C PRO A 59 5.62 -32.93 5.43
N ASN A 60 5.06 -33.64 4.44
CA ASN A 60 5.82 -34.59 3.60
C ASN A 60 5.17 -34.82 2.22
N GLY A 61 5.22 -33.85 1.30
CA GLY A 61 4.68 -34.06 -0.05
C GLY A 61 5.45 -33.32 -1.13
N LYS A 62 6.38 -34.00 -1.82
CA LYS A 62 6.88 -33.57 -3.12
C LYS A 62 5.72 -33.68 -4.12
N ALA A 63 4.98 -32.60 -4.33
CA ALA A 63 3.96 -32.58 -5.36
C ALA A 63 4.59 -32.47 -6.75
N GLN A 64 4.16 -33.34 -7.67
CA GLN A 64 4.64 -33.34 -9.05
C GLN A 64 4.15 -32.10 -9.80
N LYS A 65 5.04 -31.52 -10.61
CA LYS A 65 4.89 -30.22 -11.29
C LYS A 65 3.75 -30.16 -12.32
N ASN A 66 3.08 -31.28 -12.61
CA ASN A 66 2.18 -31.44 -13.77
C ASN A 66 0.69 -31.71 -13.43
N GLU A 67 0.30 -31.90 -12.16
CA GLU A 67 -1.11 -32.22 -11.79
C GLU A 67 -1.95 -31.00 -11.34
N TYR A 68 -1.37 -29.80 -11.36
CA TYR A 68 -1.98 -28.63 -10.73
C TYR A 68 -3.08 -27.88 -11.50
N PRO A 69 -3.12 -27.82 -12.86
CA PRO A 69 -4.10 -26.99 -13.56
C PRO A 69 -5.57 -27.40 -13.35
N GLU A 70 -5.84 -28.71 -13.21
CA GLU A 70 -7.21 -29.24 -13.10
C GLU A 70 -7.78 -29.16 -11.67
N LEU A 71 -6.92 -29.19 -10.64
CA LEU A 71 -7.32 -29.03 -9.23
C LEU A 71 -7.57 -27.57 -8.83
N LEU A 72 -7.05 -26.62 -9.61
CA LEU A 72 -7.08 -25.18 -9.32
C LEU A 72 -8.39 -24.46 -9.72
N SER A 73 -9.28 -25.05 -10.51
CA SER A 73 -10.47 -24.31 -11.00
C SER A 73 -11.69 -24.51 -10.11
N ALA A 74 -12.44 -25.61 -10.22
CA ALA A 74 -13.77 -25.67 -9.61
C ALA A 74 -13.79 -25.75 -8.07
N LYS A 75 -12.90 -26.56 -7.46
CA LYS A 75 -12.87 -26.72 -5.98
C LYS A 75 -12.31 -25.50 -5.28
N MET A 76 -11.25 -24.90 -5.82
CA MET A 76 -10.64 -23.70 -5.27
C MET A 76 -11.57 -22.50 -5.44
N ILE A 77 -12.22 -22.32 -6.59
CA ILE A 77 -13.25 -21.28 -6.80
C ILE A 77 -14.37 -21.45 -5.77
N ARG A 78 -14.93 -22.65 -5.59
CA ARG A 78 -15.97 -22.92 -4.56
C ARG A 78 -15.47 -22.67 -3.14
N HIS A 79 -14.22 -22.99 -2.84
CA HIS A 79 -13.63 -22.76 -1.52
C HIS A 79 -13.46 -21.26 -1.25
N ILE A 80 -12.99 -20.50 -2.23
CA ILE A 80 -12.84 -19.04 -2.17
C ILE A 80 -14.20 -18.37 -2.05
N GLN A 81 -15.21 -18.81 -2.81
CA GLN A 81 -16.59 -18.36 -2.69
C GLN A 81 -17.12 -18.59 -1.27
N LYS A 82 -16.93 -19.79 -0.73
CA LYS A 82 -17.33 -20.12 0.65
C LYS A 82 -16.59 -19.29 1.71
N GLN A 83 -15.34 -18.90 1.47
CA GLN A 83 -14.61 -18.01 2.38
C GLN A 83 -15.07 -16.55 2.26
N ALA A 84 -15.43 -16.10 1.05
CA ALA A 84 -15.96 -14.76 0.81
C ALA A 84 -17.33 -14.53 1.47
N GLU A 85 -18.09 -15.61 1.72
CA GLU A 85 -19.36 -15.56 2.48
C GLU A 85 -19.17 -15.29 3.99
N THR A 86 -17.94 -15.30 4.51
CA THR A 86 -17.68 -14.97 5.93
C THR A 86 -17.43 -13.47 6.11
N PRO A 87 -18.29 -12.73 6.87
CA PRO A 87 -18.27 -11.26 6.93
C PRO A 87 -16.94 -10.63 7.37
N ASN A 88 -16.12 -11.33 8.16
CA ASN A 88 -14.85 -10.82 8.68
C ASN A 88 -13.61 -11.26 7.87
N ALA A 89 -13.78 -12.02 6.78
CA ALA A 89 -12.67 -12.51 5.95
C ALA A 89 -12.49 -11.72 4.65
N LEU A 90 -13.23 -10.62 4.46
CA LEU A 90 -13.34 -9.89 3.19
C LEU A 90 -11.97 -9.53 2.58
N PRO A 91 -10.97 -8.97 3.31
CA PRO A 91 -9.67 -8.68 2.72
C PRO A 91 -8.87 -9.94 2.34
N ALA A 92 -8.99 -11.00 3.13
CA ALA A 92 -8.28 -12.26 2.87
C ALA A 92 -8.88 -13.01 1.66
N GLY A 93 -10.20 -12.97 1.50
CA GLY A 93 -10.92 -13.53 0.36
C GLY A 93 -10.71 -12.76 -0.95
N ALA A 94 -10.36 -11.47 -0.89
CA ALA A 94 -10.19 -10.65 -2.08
C ALA A 94 -8.98 -11.07 -2.95
N PHE A 95 -7.87 -11.50 -2.34
CA PHE A 95 -6.66 -11.86 -3.09
C PHE A 95 -6.85 -13.08 -4.00
N PRO A 96 -7.42 -14.21 -3.53
CA PRO A 96 -7.73 -15.32 -4.42
C PRO A 96 -8.71 -14.95 -5.54
N ILE A 97 -9.72 -14.12 -5.27
CA ILE A 97 -10.68 -13.63 -6.29
C ILE A 97 -9.93 -12.83 -7.37
N LEU A 98 -9.06 -11.89 -6.98
CA LEU A 98 -8.24 -11.12 -7.91
C LEU A 98 -7.29 -12.02 -8.71
N ALA A 99 -6.72 -13.06 -8.11
CA ALA A 99 -5.85 -14.00 -8.79
C ALA A 99 -6.60 -14.80 -9.88
N ILE A 100 -7.84 -15.25 -9.59
CA ILE A 100 -8.72 -15.91 -10.55
C ILE A 100 -9.04 -14.94 -11.70
N ALA A 101 -9.51 -13.73 -11.38
CA ALA A 101 -9.86 -12.73 -12.38
C ALA A 101 -8.69 -12.44 -13.33
N ARG A 102 -7.47 -12.26 -12.81
CA ARG A 102 -6.26 -12.02 -13.62
C ARG A 102 -5.89 -13.17 -14.55
N SER A 103 -6.26 -14.39 -14.18
CA SER A 103 -5.87 -15.59 -14.90
C SER A 103 -6.94 -16.04 -15.90
N LEU A 104 -8.13 -15.41 -15.89
CA LEU A 104 -9.32 -15.90 -16.57
C LEU A 104 -9.09 -16.15 -18.07
N VAL A 105 -8.55 -15.17 -18.80
CA VAL A 105 -8.27 -15.32 -20.24
C VAL A 105 -7.21 -16.39 -20.51
N LYS A 106 -6.09 -16.39 -19.77
CA LYS A 106 -5.02 -17.39 -19.93
C LYS A 106 -5.48 -18.82 -19.63
N LEU A 107 -6.43 -18.99 -18.70
CA LEU A 107 -7.03 -20.29 -18.40
C LEU A 107 -7.95 -20.74 -19.52
N ALA A 108 -8.76 -19.83 -20.07
CA ALA A 108 -9.61 -20.12 -21.24
C ALA A 108 -8.77 -20.48 -22.49
N GLU A 109 -7.68 -19.76 -22.76
CA GLU A 109 -6.73 -20.08 -23.84
C GLU A 109 -6.17 -21.51 -23.74
N LYS A 110 -5.98 -22.00 -22.51
CA LYS A 110 -5.50 -23.36 -22.24
C LYS A 110 -6.61 -24.41 -22.26
N GLY A 111 -7.84 -24.03 -22.59
CA GLY A 111 -8.98 -24.94 -22.62
C GLY A 111 -9.48 -25.37 -21.23
N VAL A 112 -9.11 -24.66 -20.16
CA VAL A 112 -9.58 -24.96 -18.79
C VAL A 112 -11.07 -24.67 -18.64
N PHE A 113 -11.60 -23.73 -19.43
CA PHE A 113 -13.01 -23.35 -19.42
C PHE A 113 -13.64 -23.60 -20.78
N THR A 114 -14.86 -24.13 -20.76
CA THR A 114 -15.79 -23.99 -21.88
C THR A 114 -16.24 -22.53 -22.02
N LYS A 115 -16.85 -22.18 -23.16
CA LYS A 115 -17.43 -20.84 -23.39
C LYS A 115 -18.42 -20.44 -22.28
N ASP A 116 -19.28 -21.38 -21.89
CA ASP A 116 -20.34 -21.14 -20.91
C ASP A 116 -19.76 -21.00 -19.50
N GLU A 117 -18.76 -21.81 -19.15
CA GLU A 117 -18.06 -21.68 -17.87
C GLU A 117 -17.30 -20.35 -17.77
N PHE A 118 -16.61 -19.94 -18.83
CA PHE A 118 -15.92 -18.65 -18.87
C PHE A 118 -16.92 -17.49 -18.66
N SER A 119 -18.05 -17.52 -19.38
CA SER A 119 -19.11 -16.51 -19.26
C SER A 119 -19.70 -16.48 -17.85
N ARG A 120 -20.00 -17.65 -17.28
CA ARG A 120 -20.52 -17.77 -15.90
C ARG A 120 -19.52 -17.25 -14.87
N GLN A 121 -18.24 -17.58 -15.00
CA GLN A 121 -17.21 -17.07 -14.09
C GLN A 121 -17.08 -15.54 -14.19
N LEU A 122 -17.20 -14.99 -15.39
CA LEU A 122 -17.20 -13.54 -15.56
C LEU A 122 -18.42 -12.89 -14.88
N ASP A 123 -19.61 -13.46 -15.05
CA ASP A 123 -20.85 -12.97 -14.42
C ASP A 123 -20.75 -13.02 -12.88
N GLU A 124 -20.20 -14.10 -12.32
CA GLU A 124 -19.96 -14.24 -10.87
C GLU A 124 -18.98 -13.16 -10.35
N LEU A 125 -17.87 -12.94 -11.05
CA LEU A 125 -16.88 -11.91 -10.70
C LEU A 125 -17.45 -10.48 -10.85
N GLU A 126 -18.26 -10.23 -11.88
CA GLU A 126 -18.94 -8.96 -12.10
C GLU A 126 -19.91 -8.66 -10.95
N SER A 127 -20.74 -9.64 -10.56
CA SER A 127 -21.66 -9.49 -9.42
C SER A 127 -20.90 -9.13 -8.14
N LEU A 128 -19.84 -9.88 -7.82
CA LEU A 128 -19.01 -9.62 -6.65
C LEU A 128 -18.42 -8.20 -6.65
N ALA A 129 -17.95 -7.71 -7.80
CA ALA A 129 -17.42 -6.36 -7.92
C ALA A 129 -18.51 -5.29 -7.72
N ILE A 130 -19.72 -5.52 -8.24
CA ILE A 130 -20.86 -4.61 -8.08
C ILE A 130 -21.32 -4.58 -6.62
N ASP A 131 -21.48 -5.74 -5.99
CA ASP A 131 -21.92 -5.87 -4.60
C ASP A 131 -20.90 -5.23 -3.65
N ALA A 132 -19.60 -5.41 -3.92
CA ALA A 132 -18.54 -4.78 -3.15
C ALA A 132 -18.54 -3.25 -3.21
N ALA A 133 -19.14 -2.63 -4.25
CA ALA A 133 -19.25 -1.18 -4.33
C ALA A 133 -20.18 -0.59 -3.26
N ALA A 134 -21.00 -1.41 -2.61
CA ALA A 134 -21.81 -1.02 -1.45
C ALA A 134 -21.05 -1.07 -0.12
N LEU A 135 -19.82 -1.63 -0.08
CA LEU A 135 -18.99 -1.64 1.12
C LEU A 135 -18.57 -0.21 1.50
N SER A 136 -18.61 0.10 2.80
CA SER A 136 -18.12 1.36 3.34
C SER A 136 -16.60 1.48 3.16
N GLN A 137 -16.15 2.59 2.57
CA GLN A 137 -14.72 2.88 2.46
C GLN A 137 -14.08 3.22 3.81
N GLU A 138 -14.85 3.70 4.78
CA GLU A 138 -14.34 4.05 6.10
C GLU A 138 -14.12 2.78 6.95
N ASP A 139 -15.06 1.84 6.88
CA ASP A 139 -15.02 0.63 7.70
C ASP A 139 -14.16 -0.47 7.06
N GLU A 140 -14.22 -0.61 5.73
CA GLU A 140 -13.55 -1.67 4.96
C GLU A 140 -12.71 -1.10 3.79
N PRO A 141 -11.75 -0.19 4.07
CA PRO A 141 -11.03 0.57 3.04
C PRO A 141 -10.34 -0.34 2.02
N LEU A 142 -9.67 -1.38 2.50
CA LEU A 142 -8.95 -2.31 1.66
C LEU A 142 -9.90 -3.24 0.88
N GLY A 143 -10.95 -3.76 1.53
CA GLY A 143 -11.93 -4.63 0.89
C GLY A 143 -12.65 -3.92 -0.25
N ASN A 144 -13.14 -2.71 0.00
CA ASN A 144 -13.76 -1.86 -1.01
C ASN A 144 -12.81 -1.59 -2.18
N LEU A 145 -11.57 -1.16 -1.91
CA LEU A 145 -10.62 -0.86 -2.98
C LEU A 145 -10.26 -2.10 -3.82
N LEU A 146 -10.01 -3.25 -3.19
CA LEU A 146 -9.64 -4.48 -3.91
C LEU A 146 -10.80 -5.05 -4.73
N LEU A 147 -12.02 -5.09 -4.18
CA LEU A 147 -13.16 -5.76 -4.81
C LEU A 147 -14.02 -4.82 -5.67
N ALA A 148 -14.28 -3.60 -5.23
CA ALA A 148 -15.09 -2.65 -6.01
C ALA A 148 -14.26 -1.87 -7.04
N GLY A 149 -12.97 -1.65 -6.74
CA GLY A 149 -12.03 -0.93 -7.59
C GLY A 149 -11.21 -1.86 -8.48
N GLU A 150 -10.20 -2.52 -7.88
CA GLU A 150 -9.19 -3.29 -8.61
C GLU A 150 -9.77 -4.48 -9.37
N LEU A 151 -10.71 -5.23 -8.77
CA LEU A 151 -11.36 -6.36 -9.43
C LEU A 151 -12.22 -5.89 -10.61
N ALA A 152 -13.04 -4.85 -10.44
CA ALA A 152 -13.85 -4.29 -11.52
C ALA A 152 -12.97 -3.87 -12.72
N GLN A 153 -11.85 -3.19 -12.45
CA GLN A 153 -10.90 -2.82 -13.50
C GLN A 153 -10.18 -4.02 -14.12
N THR A 154 -9.83 -5.02 -13.31
CA THR A 154 -9.23 -6.27 -13.78
C THR A 154 -10.17 -6.99 -14.73
N ILE A 155 -11.45 -7.11 -14.39
CA ILE A 155 -12.48 -7.74 -15.23
C ILE A 155 -12.58 -7.01 -16.57
N ALA A 156 -12.68 -5.68 -16.55
CA ALA A 156 -12.74 -4.89 -17.77
C ALA A 156 -11.50 -5.07 -18.66
N TYR A 157 -10.31 -5.13 -18.06
CA TYR A 157 -9.07 -5.44 -18.77
C TYR A 157 -9.10 -6.85 -19.39
N GLN A 158 -9.59 -7.86 -18.67
CA GLN A 158 -9.71 -9.23 -19.18
C GLN A 158 -10.72 -9.33 -20.33
N ILE A 159 -11.83 -8.58 -20.29
CA ILE A 159 -12.76 -8.47 -21.41
C ILE A 159 -12.03 -7.92 -22.65
N CYS A 160 -11.21 -6.87 -22.48
CA CYS A 160 -10.41 -6.32 -23.58
C CYS A 160 -9.40 -7.33 -24.13
N LEU A 161 -8.70 -8.07 -23.26
CA LEU A 161 -7.77 -9.13 -23.67
C LEU A 161 -8.47 -10.28 -24.38
N ALA A 162 -9.65 -10.70 -23.90
CA ALA A 162 -10.43 -11.77 -24.49
C ALA A 162 -10.74 -11.48 -25.97
N LYS A 163 -11.03 -10.22 -26.32
CA LYS A 163 -11.24 -9.78 -27.71
C LYS A 163 -10.04 -10.07 -28.61
N CYS A 164 -8.84 -9.91 -28.07
CA CYS A 164 -7.60 -9.95 -28.81
C CYS A 164 -7.00 -11.36 -28.89
N HIS A 165 -7.18 -12.16 -27.84
CA HIS A 165 -6.43 -13.42 -27.68
C HIS A 165 -7.29 -14.68 -27.75
N LEU A 166 -8.59 -14.62 -27.43
CA LEU A 166 -9.41 -15.81 -27.48
C LEU A 166 -9.86 -16.13 -28.91
N PRO A 167 -9.93 -17.43 -29.28
CA PRO A 167 -10.50 -17.83 -30.56
C PRO A 167 -11.95 -17.36 -30.70
N GLN A 168 -12.42 -17.12 -31.93
CA GLN A 168 -13.77 -16.62 -32.20
C GLN A 168 -14.89 -17.44 -31.53
N ILE A 169 -14.66 -18.73 -31.25
CA ILE A 169 -15.62 -19.58 -30.55
C ILE A 169 -15.97 -19.07 -29.14
N PHE A 170 -15.02 -18.43 -28.44
CA PHE A 170 -15.23 -17.84 -27.11
C PHE A 170 -15.84 -16.45 -27.19
N ILE A 171 -15.79 -15.79 -28.34
CA ILE A 171 -16.39 -14.47 -28.53
C ILE A 171 -17.92 -14.66 -28.49
N PRO A 172 -18.63 -13.97 -27.57
CA PRO A 172 -20.09 -13.96 -27.55
C PRO A 172 -20.65 -13.39 -28.86
N GLU A 173 -21.83 -13.84 -29.27
CA GLU A 173 -22.51 -13.28 -30.45
C GLU A 173 -22.79 -11.77 -30.28
N ASP A 174 -23.02 -11.34 -29.03
CA ASP A 174 -23.23 -9.94 -28.67
C ASP A 174 -22.00 -9.34 -27.97
N TRP A 175 -20.98 -9.00 -28.77
CA TRP A 175 -19.79 -8.30 -28.27
C TRP A 175 -20.12 -6.93 -27.65
N ASN A 176 -21.15 -6.25 -28.17
CA ASN A 176 -21.54 -4.92 -27.70
C ASN A 176 -21.98 -4.97 -26.23
N LYS A 177 -22.66 -6.03 -25.82
CA LYS A 177 -23.00 -6.26 -24.40
C LYS A 177 -21.76 -6.35 -23.51
N TRP A 178 -20.70 -7.02 -23.96
CA TRP A 178 -19.46 -7.16 -23.19
C TRP A 178 -18.67 -5.85 -23.12
N GLU A 179 -18.64 -5.09 -24.21
CA GLU A 179 -18.06 -3.75 -24.23
C GLU A 179 -18.80 -2.82 -23.26
N HIS A 180 -20.14 -2.87 -23.25
CA HIS A 180 -20.94 -2.10 -22.30
C HIS A 180 -20.69 -2.51 -20.83
N ARG A 181 -20.54 -3.81 -20.55
CA ARG A 181 -20.15 -4.30 -19.21
C ARG A 181 -18.80 -3.74 -18.78
N ALA A 182 -17.79 -3.81 -19.66
CA ALA A 182 -16.47 -3.27 -19.39
C ALA A 182 -16.52 -1.75 -19.12
N GLU A 183 -17.29 -0.98 -19.91
CA GLU A 183 -17.52 0.45 -19.67
C GLU A 183 -18.14 0.72 -18.29
N LYS A 184 -19.17 -0.05 -17.90
CA LYS A 184 -19.82 0.10 -16.60
C LYS A 184 -18.85 -0.16 -15.45
N LEU A 185 -18.10 -1.26 -15.53
CA LEU A 185 -17.10 -1.64 -14.51
C LEU A 185 -15.96 -0.63 -14.41
N LEU A 186 -15.53 -0.05 -15.54
CA LEU A 186 -14.48 0.98 -15.53
C LEU A 186 -14.96 2.31 -14.94
N ARG A 187 -16.24 2.69 -15.15
CA ARG A 187 -16.82 3.86 -14.46
C ARG A 187 -16.86 3.65 -12.95
N GLN A 188 -17.25 2.44 -12.51
CA GLN A 188 -17.23 2.08 -11.10
C GLN A 188 -15.80 2.13 -10.53
N ALA A 189 -14.85 1.45 -11.18
CA ALA A 189 -13.46 1.42 -10.73
C ALA A 189 -12.85 2.83 -10.66
N LYS A 190 -13.13 3.69 -11.64
CA LYS A 190 -12.74 5.10 -11.64
C LYS A 190 -13.29 5.84 -10.42
N LYS A 191 -14.59 5.67 -10.14
CA LYS A 191 -15.23 6.31 -8.98
C LYS A 191 -14.57 5.86 -7.67
N ILE A 192 -14.45 4.55 -7.44
CA ILE A 192 -13.84 3.98 -6.24
C ILE A 192 -12.38 4.43 -6.09
N LEU A 193 -11.63 4.44 -7.19
CA LEU A 193 -10.24 4.91 -7.19
C LEU A 193 -10.14 6.36 -6.74
N SER A 194 -10.86 7.28 -7.38
CA SER A 194 -10.80 8.70 -7.04
C SER A 194 -11.24 8.94 -5.60
N GLU A 195 -12.38 8.37 -5.19
CA GLU A 195 -12.88 8.47 -3.81
C GLU A 195 -11.87 7.89 -2.81
N SER A 196 -11.24 6.76 -3.10
CA SER A 196 -10.26 6.16 -2.18
C SER A 196 -9.00 7.00 -2.01
N LEU A 197 -8.51 7.64 -3.08
CA LEU A 197 -7.36 8.54 -2.98
C LEU A 197 -7.72 9.78 -2.17
N ASP A 198 -8.89 10.38 -2.42
CA ASP A 198 -9.35 11.58 -1.74
C ASP A 198 -9.71 11.32 -0.26
N ASN A 199 -10.26 10.15 0.05
CA ASN A 199 -10.69 9.80 1.40
C ASN A 199 -9.55 9.30 2.29
N PHE A 200 -8.52 8.69 1.70
CA PHE A 200 -7.44 8.03 2.44
C PHE A 200 -6.17 8.86 2.52
N LEU A 201 -5.98 9.82 1.61
CA LEU A 201 -4.82 10.70 1.55
C LEU A 201 -5.25 12.15 1.72
N ASP A 202 -4.36 12.98 2.28
CA ASP A 202 -4.51 14.42 2.13
C ASP A 202 -4.00 14.90 0.75
N GLY A 203 -4.13 16.20 0.48
CA GLY A 203 -3.63 16.81 -0.77
C GLY A 203 -2.11 16.77 -0.96
N ALA A 204 -1.36 16.21 0.00
CA ALA A 204 0.08 15.94 -0.09
C ALA A 204 0.39 14.43 -0.06
N GLY A 205 -0.62 13.57 -0.26
CA GLY A 205 -0.47 12.11 -0.34
C GLY A 205 -0.25 11.42 1.01
N THR A 206 -0.38 12.14 2.12
CA THR A 206 -0.15 11.57 3.46
C THR A 206 -1.37 10.76 3.88
N PRO A 207 -1.22 9.46 4.21
CA PRO A 207 -2.35 8.67 4.66
C PRO A 207 -2.79 9.08 6.07
N LYS A 208 -4.05 8.78 6.41
CA LYS A 208 -4.45 8.75 7.82
C LYS A 208 -3.58 7.73 8.57
N ALA A 209 -3.14 8.09 9.77
CA ALA A 209 -2.30 7.24 10.61
C ALA A 209 -2.92 5.87 10.91
N GLU A 210 -4.25 5.81 11.03
CA GLU A 210 -5.00 4.56 11.22
C GLU A 210 -4.88 3.60 10.02
N LEU A 211 -4.58 4.12 8.82
CA LEU A 211 -4.39 3.33 7.61
C LEU A 211 -2.95 2.83 7.42
N LEU A 212 -1.98 3.30 8.23
CA LEU A 212 -0.58 2.87 8.12
C LEU A 212 -0.42 1.33 8.11
N PRO A 213 -1.12 0.53 8.93
CA PRO A 213 -0.99 -0.93 8.90
C PRO A 213 -1.32 -1.57 7.55
N ILE A 214 -2.19 -0.94 6.76
CA ILE A 214 -2.64 -1.44 5.43
C ILE A 214 -2.15 -0.58 4.27
N PHE A 215 -1.42 0.50 4.54
CA PHE A 215 -1.07 1.51 3.52
C PHE A 215 -0.31 0.93 2.34
N ARG A 216 0.62 -0.02 2.57
CA ARG A 216 1.33 -0.72 1.48
C ARG A 216 0.41 -1.52 0.58
N MET A 217 -0.64 -2.11 1.14
CA MET A 217 -1.61 -2.90 0.37
C MET A 217 -2.49 -1.98 -0.49
N LEU A 218 -2.89 -0.83 0.06
CA LEU A 218 -3.58 0.24 -0.67
C LEU A 218 -2.71 0.78 -1.82
N ALA A 219 -1.46 1.15 -1.52
CA ALA A 219 -0.48 1.62 -2.51
C ALA A 219 -0.26 0.60 -3.64
N ALA A 220 -0.17 -0.69 -3.29
CA ALA A 220 -0.03 -1.76 -4.26
C ALA A 220 -1.29 -1.92 -5.12
N SER A 221 -2.49 -1.75 -4.55
CA SER A 221 -3.74 -1.75 -5.31
C SER A 221 -3.79 -0.59 -6.31
N TRP A 222 -3.57 0.64 -5.86
CA TRP A 222 -3.53 1.82 -6.74
C TRP A 222 -2.49 1.69 -7.85
N THR A 223 -1.29 1.18 -7.54
CA THR A 223 -0.24 0.93 -8.54
C THR A 223 -0.70 -0.09 -9.60
N ARG A 224 -1.39 -1.17 -9.20
CA ARG A 224 -1.93 -2.16 -10.14
C ARG A 224 -3.08 -1.61 -10.97
N MET A 225 -3.95 -0.80 -10.37
CA MET A 225 -5.00 -0.07 -11.09
C MET A 225 -4.40 0.91 -12.12
N ARG A 226 -3.28 1.55 -11.79
CA ARG A 226 -2.55 2.41 -12.74
C ARG A 226 -1.96 1.62 -13.89
N TRP A 227 -1.34 0.47 -13.60
CA TRP A 227 -0.82 -0.46 -14.60
C TRP A 227 -1.92 -1.00 -15.53
N LEU A 228 -3.06 -1.43 -14.96
CA LEU A 228 -4.21 -1.92 -15.73
C LEU A 228 -4.75 -0.83 -16.66
N ALA A 229 -4.89 0.40 -16.17
CA ALA A 229 -5.34 1.53 -16.98
C ALA A 229 -4.39 1.79 -18.15
N TRP A 230 -3.09 1.75 -17.91
CA TRP A 230 -2.07 1.88 -18.96
C TRP A 230 -2.17 0.76 -19.99
N GLY A 231 -2.33 -0.50 -19.55
CA GLY A 231 -2.48 -1.65 -20.46
C GLY A 231 -3.77 -1.62 -21.30
N ILE A 232 -4.82 -0.95 -20.82
CA ILE A 232 -6.05 -0.70 -21.60
C ILE A 232 -5.82 0.40 -22.64
N SER A 233 -5.12 1.49 -22.28
CA SER A 233 -4.88 2.64 -23.17
C SER A 233 -3.83 2.37 -24.25
N GLU A 234 -2.80 1.58 -23.90
CA GLU A 234 -1.70 1.21 -24.78
C GLU A 234 -1.68 -0.32 -24.93
N PRO A 235 -2.65 -0.91 -25.64
CA PRO A 235 -2.59 -2.34 -25.93
C PRO A 235 -1.30 -2.59 -26.69
N GLU A 236 -0.39 -3.38 -26.10
CA GLU A 236 0.87 -3.70 -26.76
C GLU A 236 0.57 -4.17 -28.19
N PRO A 237 1.27 -3.66 -29.21
CA PRO A 237 1.14 -4.20 -30.54
C PRO A 237 1.58 -5.66 -30.45
N CYS A 238 0.62 -6.59 -30.53
CA CYS A 238 0.84 -8.04 -30.45
C CYS A 238 2.12 -8.39 -31.22
N ARG A 239 3.23 -8.61 -30.50
CA ARG A 239 4.61 -8.64 -31.02
C ARG A 239 4.96 -9.98 -31.66
N ASP A 240 3.96 -10.74 -32.05
CA ASP A 240 4.16 -11.96 -32.81
C ASP A 240 4.59 -11.63 -34.23
N LYS A 241 5.92 -11.57 -34.39
CA LYS A 241 6.70 -11.86 -35.59
C LYS A 241 5.98 -11.48 -36.88
N GLU A 242 6.00 -10.19 -37.10
CA GLU A 242 5.55 -9.43 -38.27
C GLU A 242 6.31 -9.83 -39.55
N LYS A 243 6.15 -11.08 -40.02
CA LYS A 243 6.73 -11.50 -41.30
C LYS A 243 5.77 -12.07 -42.34
N LYS A 244 4.48 -12.39 -42.07
CA LYS A 244 3.64 -13.01 -43.13
C LYS A 244 2.14 -12.67 -43.25
N ALA A 245 1.55 -11.74 -42.49
CA ALA A 245 0.11 -11.43 -42.65
C ALA A 245 -0.19 -9.92 -42.57
N GLN A 246 0.10 -9.17 -43.64
CA GLN A 246 0.04 -7.70 -43.61
C GLN A 246 -1.30 -7.05 -43.95
N THR A 247 -2.30 -7.77 -44.48
CA THR A 247 -3.48 -7.06 -45.04
C THR A 247 -4.76 -7.22 -44.20
N THR A 248 -5.07 -8.40 -43.67
CA THR A 248 -6.33 -8.63 -42.94
C THR A 248 -6.26 -8.21 -41.46
N GLN A 249 -5.07 -8.17 -40.87
CA GLN A 249 -4.89 -7.85 -39.45
C GLN A 249 -4.90 -6.34 -39.15
N LYS A 250 -4.74 -5.49 -40.17
CA LYS A 250 -4.65 -4.03 -40.01
C LYS A 250 -6.00 -3.38 -39.69
N LEU A 251 -7.07 -3.86 -40.34
CA LEU A 251 -8.45 -3.36 -40.12
C LEU A 251 -8.97 -3.70 -38.71
N ASN A 252 -8.73 -4.91 -38.20
CA ASN A 252 -9.16 -5.28 -36.85
C ASN A 252 -8.41 -4.51 -35.74
N LYS A 253 -7.14 -4.14 -35.99
CA LYS A 253 -6.33 -3.35 -35.04
C LYS A 253 -6.82 -1.91 -34.90
N GLU A 254 -7.24 -1.27 -35.99
CA GLU A 254 -7.79 0.10 -35.95
C GLU A 254 -9.14 0.14 -35.24
N SER A 255 -10.05 -0.79 -35.51
CA SER A 255 -11.34 -0.86 -34.79
C SER A 255 -11.18 -1.15 -33.29
N ALA A 256 -10.19 -1.98 -32.90
CA ALA A 256 -9.88 -2.20 -31.49
C ALA A 256 -9.31 -0.96 -30.80
N ARG A 257 -8.44 -0.19 -31.47
CA ARG A 257 -7.88 1.07 -30.93
C ARG A 257 -8.94 2.15 -30.71
N VAL A 258 -9.86 2.31 -31.66
CA VAL A 258 -10.92 3.35 -31.58
C VAL A 258 -11.92 3.07 -30.44
N SER A 259 -12.20 1.80 -30.14
CA SER A 259 -13.01 1.43 -28.98
C SER A 259 -12.26 1.66 -27.66
N LEU A 260 -10.95 1.37 -27.63
CA LEU A 260 -10.15 1.47 -26.41
C LEU A 260 -9.82 2.91 -25.97
N SER A 261 -9.78 3.87 -26.89
CA SER A 261 -9.51 5.28 -26.57
C SER A 261 -10.57 5.90 -25.64
N LYS A 262 -11.80 5.36 -25.63
CA LYS A 262 -12.85 5.76 -24.68
C LYS A 262 -12.47 5.46 -23.22
N PHE A 263 -11.58 4.50 -22.98
CA PHE A 263 -11.17 4.08 -21.65
C PHE A 263 -9.91 4.79 -21.14
N SER A 264 -9.31 5.69 -21.94
CA SER A 264 -8.03 6.34 -21.65
C SER A 264 -8.01 7.25 -20.41
N SER A 265 -9.16 7.58 -19.81
CA SER A 265 -9.25 8.49 -18.66
C SER A 265 -9.81 7.87 -17.38
N ILE A 266 -9.50 6.60 -17.07
CA ILE A 266 -9.82 6.02 -15.74
C ILE A 266 -9.23 6.91 -14.63
N TRP A 267 -8.03 7.43 -14.86
CA TRP A 267 -7.36 8.37 -13.97
C TRP A 267 -7.63 9.80 -14.42
N ASN A 268 -8.29 10.60 -13.59
CA ASN A 268 -8.37 12.05 -13.80
C ASN A 268 -7.06 12.72 -13.33
N PRO A 269 -6.80 13.97 -13.72
CA PRO A 269 -5.57 14.68 -13.32
C PRO A 269 -5.34 14.75 -11.80
N ASP A 270 -6.41 14.92 -11.02
CA ASP A 270 -6.32 15.03 -9.56
C ASP A 270 -5.90 13.69 -8.94
N SER A 271 -6.49 12.58 -9.40
CA SER A 271 -6.13 11.22 -8.98
C SER A 271 -4.70 10.85 -9.38
N LEU A 272 -4.22 11.32 -10.54
CA LEU A 272 -2.82 11.16 -10.93
C LEU A 272 -1.89 11.92 -9.98
N SER A 273 -2.23 13.17 -9.69
CA SER A 273 -1.45 14.00 -8.75
C SER A 273 -1.42 13.35 -7.36
N ASN A 274 -2.56 12.89 -6.84
CA ASN A 274 -2.65 12.17 -5.57
C ASN A 274 -1.84 10.87 -5.57
N PHE A 275 -1.78 10.16 -6.70
CA PHE A 275 -0.94 8.97 -6.83
C PHE A 275 0.55 9.30 -6.73
N GLU A 276 1.02 10.36 -7.40
CA GLU A 276 2.42 10.81 -7.33
C GLU A 276 2.79 11.19 -5.89
N TRP A 277 1.94 11.98 -5.24
CA TRP A 277 2.11 12.31 -3.81
C TRP A 277 2.11 11.08 -2.91
N MET A 278 1.28 10.07 -3.22
CA MET A 278 1.28 8.79 -2.51
C MET A 278 2.59 8.03 -2.68
N VAL A 279 3.15 7.99 -3.90
CA VAL A 279 4.45 7.34 -4.16
C VAL A 279 5.54 8.01 -3.34
N ARG A 280 5.59 9.34 -3.33
CA ARG A 280 6.46 10.11 -2.44
C ARG A 280 6.27 9.67 -0.99
N MET A 281 5.04 9.67 -0.48
CA MET A 281 4.77 9.31 0.92
C MET A 281 5.11 7.86 1.27
N LEU A 282 4.97 6.93 0.33
CA LEU A 282 5.42 5.55 0.47
C LEU A 282 6.95 5.49 0.70
N ILE A 283 7.71 6.36 0.04
CA ILE A 283 9.16 6.49 0.22
C ILE A 283 9.50 7.12 1.59
N TYR A 284 8.78 8.17 2.01
CA TYR A 284 8.96 8.81 3.32
C TYR A 284 8.76 7.82 4.48
N LEU A 285 7.69 7.02 4.40
CA LEU A 285 7.26 6.09 5.44
C LEU A 285 8.01 4.75 5.42
N THR A 286 8.88 4.52 4.43
CA THR A 286 9.67 3.29 4.34
C THR A 286 10.99 3.43 5.07
N ARG A 287 11.23 2.56 6.05
CA ARG A 287 12.48 2.45 6.80
C ARG A 287 13.65 2.08 5.89
N PRO A 288 14.90 2.29 6.35
CA PRO A 288 16.07 1.92 5.55
C PRO A 288 16.29 0.41 5.34
N ASP A 289 15.62 -0.45 6.11
CA ASP A 289 15.57 -1.91 5.87
C ASP A 289 14.44 -2.29 4.90
N GLY A 290 13.75 -1.31 4.33
CA GLY A 290 12.65 -1.49 3.41
C GLY A 290 11.32 -1.81 4.10
N SER A 291 11.25 -1.88 5.44
CA SER A 291 9.97 -2.10 6.14
C SER A 291 9.18 -0.79 6.32
N LEU A 292 7.88 -0.85 6.61
CA LEU A 292 7.08 0.36 6.86
C LEU A 292 7.36 0.92 8.27
N VAL A 293 7.27 2.24 8.45
CA VAL A 293 7.31 2.85 9.80
C VAL A 293 6.27 2.22 10.72
N PHE A 294 6.64 2.06 11.99
CA PHE A 294 5.86 1.38 13.02
C PHE A 294 5.52 -0.10 12.80
N SER A 295 5.95 -0.73 11.71
CA SER A 295 5.76 -2.17 11.55
C SER A 295 6.59 -2.96 12.55
N SER A 296 6.02 -4.03 13.09
CA SER A 296 6.80 -5.04 13.80
C SER A 296 7.60 -5.90 12.80
N ARG A 297 8.67 -6.55 13.25
CA ARG A 297 9.43 -7.49 12.39
C ARG A 297 8.64 -8.75 12.03
N GLU A 298 7.58 -9.04 12.78
CA GLU A 298 6.73 -10.22 12.60
C GLU A 298 5.60 -9.97 11.59
N GLU A 299 5.27 -8.71 11.32
CA GLU A 299 4.25 -8.31 10.35
C GLU A 299 4.71 -8.54 8.91
N LYS A 300 4.20 -9.62 8.31
CA LYS A 300 4.55 -9.98 6.93
C LYS A 300 4.14 -8.93 5.89
N THR A 301 3.06 -8.19 6.14
CA THR A 301 2.54 -7.15 5.24
C THR A 301 3.45 -5.93 5.15
N ALA A 302 4.39 -5.79 6.08
CA ALA A 302 5.33 -4.70 6.12
C ALA A 302 6.72 -5.06 5.59
N PHE A 303 6.92 -6.25 5.03
CA PHE A 303 8.22 -6.61 4.45
C PHE A 303 8.58 -5.77 3.25
N TRP A 304 9.89 -5.66 3.03
CA TRP A 304 10.47 -5.04 1.85
C TRP A 304 9.95 -5.72 0.58
N CYS A 305 9.46 -4.91 -0.36
CA CYS A 305 8.90 -5.35 -1.64
C CYS A 305 9.41 -4.40 -2.72
N PRO A 306 10.62 -4.62 -3.27
CA PRO A 306 11.21 -3.73 -4.28
C PRO A 306 10.32 -3.62 -5.52
N GLU A 307 9.60 -4.68 -5.89
CA GLU A 307 8.71 -4.72 -7.04
C GLU A 307 7.57 -3.70 -6.92
N LEU A 308 7.06 -3.44 -5.71
CA LEU A 308 6.06 -2.39 -5.49
C LEU A 308 6.63 -1.02 -5.86
N PHE A 309 7.82 -0.69 -5.37
CA PHE A 309 8.45 0.61 -5.62
C PHE A 309 8.83 0.76 -7.09
N ILE A 310 9.43 -0.26 -7.71
CA ILE A 310 9.75 -0.24 -9.14
C ILE A 310 8.50 -0.02 -9.98
N ALA A 311 7.40 -0.72 -9.66
CA ALA A 311 6.14 -0.56 -10.38
C ALA A 311 5.53 0.83 -10.15
N ALA A 312 5.50 1.32 -8.92
CA ALA A 312 4.96 2.63 -8.58
C ALA A 312 5.73 3.76 -9.28
N LEU A 313 7.06 3.76 -9.17
CA LEU A 313 7.96 4.73 -9.79
C LEU A 313 7.93 4.69 -11.33
N LYS A 314 7.59 3.55 -11.93
CA LYS A 314 7.41 3.46 -13.38
C LYS A 314 6.23 4.32 -13.85
N PHE A 315 5.17 4.42 -13.05
CA PHE A 315 3.97 5.18 -13.38
C PHE A 315 3.92 6.57 -12.75
N ASP A 316 4.84 6.84 -11.84
CA ASP A 316 5.11 8.16 -11.29
C ASP A 316 5.80 9.03 -12.35
N SER A 317 5.25 10.22 -12.62
CA SER A 317 5.86 11.16 -13.56
C SER A 317 6.90 12.06 -12.90
N ASP A 318 6.93 12.15 -11.57
CA ASP A 318 7.84 12.99 -10.83
C ASP A 318 9.27 12.41 -10.84
N LEU A 319 10.22 13.19 -11.36
CA LEU A 319 11.62 12.77 -11.44
C LEU A 319 12.31 12.87 -10.08
N ASP A 320 11.84 13.71 -9.18
CA ASP A 320 12.45 13.88 -7.86
C ASP A 320 12.12 12.69 -6.96
N ASP A 321 10.95 12.05 -7.11
CA ASP A 321 10.62 10.80 -6.42
C ASP A 321 11.49 9.64 -6.89
N LYS A 322 11.82 9.58 -8.19
CA LYS A 322 12.78 8.60 -8.73
C LYS A 322 14.18 8.81 -8.16
N LYS A 323 14.68 10.06 -8.16
CA LYS A 323 15.98 10.40 -7.56
C LYS A 323 16.00 10.06 -6.07
N LEU A 324 14.93 10.42 -5.37
CA LEU A 324 14.75 10.17 -3.95
C LEU A 324 14.79 8.66 -3.65
N ALA A 325 13.99 7.87 -4.37
CA ALA A 325 13.93 6.42 -4.24
C ALA A 325 15.30 5.75 -4.40
N VAL A 326 16.04 6.09 -5.47
CA VAL A 326 17.39 5.56 -5.73
C VAL A 326 18.36 5.93 -4.58
N SER A 327 18.17 7.09 -3.95
CA SER A 327 19.08 7.55 -2.90
C SER A 327 18.85 6.90 -1.53
N ILE A 328 17.63 6.42 -1.23
CA ILE A 328 17.28 5.98 0.13
C ILE A 328 16.70 4.58 0.25
N LEU A 329 16.11 4.01 -0.81
CA LEU A 329 15.52 2.68 -0.74
C LEU A 329 16.59 1.60 -0.91
N PRO A 330 16.50 0.48 -0.16
CA PRO A 330 17.46 -0.60 -0.29
C PRO A 330 17.37 -1.25 -1.68
N ASP A 331 18.51 -1.73 -2.19
CA ASP A 331 18.61 -2.56 -3.40
C ASP A 331 18.07 -1.98 -4.72
N LEU A 332 17.54 -0.75 -4.72
CA LEU A 332 17.29 0.04 -5.92
C LEU A 332 18.61 0.69 -6.34
N ILE A 333 19.26 0.08 -7.35
CA ILE A 333 20.59 0.39 -7.89
C ILE A 333 21.03 1.83 -7.60
N ALA A 334 21.96 1.99 -6.67
CA ALA A 334 22.58 3.28 -6.35
C ALA A 334 23.41 3.75 -7.55
N GLN A 335 22.83 4.60 -8.39
CA GLN A 335 23.62 5.50 -9.21
C GLN A 335 24.26 6.56 -8.30
N ASP A 336 25.33 7.19 -8.79
CA ASP A 336 26.20 8.15 -8.09
C ASP A 336 25.40 9.34 -7.49
N SER A 337 24.75 9.11 -6.34
CA SER A 337 23.62 9.88 -5.82
C SER A 337 24.03 11.17 -5.12
N ASP A 338 25.32 11.38 -4.89
CA ASP A 338 25.81 12.51 -4.11
C ASP A 338 25.68 13.86 -4.87
N LYS A 339 25.46 13.85 -6.19
CA LYS A 339 25.38 15.09 -7.00
C LYS A 339 24.03 15.81 -6.97
N HIS A 340 22.94 15.20 -6.50
CA HIS A 340 21.58 15.73 -6.65
C HIS A 340 20.83 16.00 -5.34
N GLN A 341 21.51 16.07 -4.19
CA GLN A 341 20.82 16.29 -2.91
C GLN A 341 20.11 17.64 -2.77
N LYS A 342 20.55 18.67 -3.50
CA LYS A 342 19.96 20.01 -3.39
C LYS A 342 18.55 20.12 -3.97
N ASP A 343 18.19 19.18 -4.83
CA ASP A 343 16.92 19.19 -5.56
C ASP A 343 15.88 18.22 -4.97
N LEU A 344 16.19 17.57 -3.84
CA LEU A 344 15.26 16.66 -3.18
C LEU A 344 14.24 17.44 -2.31
N PRO A 345 13.02 16.91 -2.15
CA PRO A 345 12.01 17.52 -1.27
C PRO A 345 12.48 17.55 0.19
N ASP A 346 11.82 18.34 1.06
CA ASP A 346 12.18 18.43 2.48
C ASP A 346 12.06 17.04 3.15
N PRO A 347 13.07 16.54 3.87
CA PRO A 347 13.01 15.21 4.50
C PRO A 347 11.95 15.08 5.60
N SER A 348 11.42 16.20 6.11
CA SER A 348 10.32 16.25 7.06
C SER A 348 8.99 16.47 6.36
N ASN A 349 7.92 15.99 6.99
CA ASN A 349 6.54 16.25 6.56
C ASN A 349 5.63 16.39 7.78
N HIS A 350 4.56 17.17 7.66
CA HIS A 350 3.52 17.31 8.66
C HIS A 350 2.14 17.24 8.02
N SER A 351 1.34 16.29 8.46
CA SER A 351 -0.08 16.22 8.12
C SER A 351 -0.94 16.28 9.39
N PRO A 352 -1.51 17.45 9.72
CA PRO A 352 -2.54 17.55 10.75
C PRO A 352 -3.75 16.66 10.48
N TRP A 353 -4.14 16.53 9.19
CA TRP A 353 -5.26 15.70 8.75
C TRP A 353 -4.96 14.22 8.93
N GLY A 354 -3.81 13.76 8.44
CA GLY A 354 -3.36 12.38 8.55
C GLY A 354 -2.94 11.99 9.96
N ARG A 355 -2.74 12.98 10.85
CA ARG A 355 -2.21 12.82 12.21
C ARG A 355 -0.84 12.15 12.24
N ILE A 356 0.02 12.55 11.31
CA ILE A 356 1.39 12.06 11.18
C ILE A 356 2.35 13.25 11.09
N ARG A 357 3.46 13.14 11.81
CA ARG A 357 4.62 14.05 11.68
C ARG A 357 5.85 13.21 11.42
N ILE A 358 6.56 13.54 10.35
CA ILE A 358 7.87 13.01 10.03
C ILE A 358 8.87 14.14 10.27
N MET A 359 9.76 13.95 11.24
CA MET A 359 10.81 14.89 11.62
C MET A 359 12.14 14.24 11.25
N GLN A 360 12.77 14.65 10.16
CA GLN A 360 14.03 14.08 9.72
C GLN A 360 15.09 15.15 9.51
N LYS A 361 16.34 14.81 9.86
CA LYS A 361 17.47 15.70 9.61
C LYS A 361 17.79 15.81 8.11
N SER A 362 17.83 14.67 7.43
CA SER A 362 18.25 14.57 6.02
C SER A 362 17.87 13.21 5.46
N TRP A 363 17.72 13.13 4.14
CA TRP A 363 17.54 11.89 3.41
C TRP A 363 18.69 10.90 3.59
N LYS A 364 19.93 11.39 3.65
CA LYS A 364 21.13 10.53 3.78
C LYS A 364 21.25 9.89 5.16
N SER A 365 21.05 10.66 6.23
CA SER A 365 21.21 10.13 7.58
C SER A 365 20.00 9.34 8.07
N ARG A 366 18.80 9.62 7.52
CA ARG A 366 17.50 9.07 7.97
C ARG A 366 17.35 9.12 9.50
N THR A 367 17.96 10.13 10.12
CA THR A 367 17.99 10.31 11.58
C THR A 367 16.89 11.27 11.95
N GLY A 368 16.02 10.86 12.88
CA GLY A 368 14.81 11.62 13.15
C GLY A 368 13.77 10.81 13.93
N ALA A 369 12.55 11.32 13.92
CA ALA A 369 11.39 10.70 14.54
C ALA A 369 10.17 10.75 13.62
N THR A 370 9.36 9.70 13.66
CA THR A 370 8.00 9.71 13.11
C THR A 370 7.01 9.54 14.24
N ILE A 371 5.99 10.39 14.26
CA ILE A 371 4.96 10.45 15.29
C ILE A 371 3.60 10.28 14.63
N SER A 372 2.75 9.40 15.17
CA SER A 372 1.32 9.37 14.87
C SER A 372 0.49 9.58 16.14
N TRP A 373 -0.66 10.27 16.03
CA TRP A 373 -1.54 10.60 17.17
C TRP A 373 -3.03 10.35 16.87
N ASP A 374 -3.31 9.32 16.08
CA ASP A 374 -4.66 8.84 15.77
C ASP A 374 -5.36 8.18 16.95
N THR A 375 -4.61 7.58 17.88
CA THR A 375 -5.14 6.92 19.08
C THR A 375 -4.85 7.70 20.37
N ASN A 376 -5.41 7.26 21.50
CA ASN A 376 -5.10 7.83 22.82
C ASN A 376 -3.62 7.72 23.18
N TYR A 377 -2.90 6.76 22.60
CA TYR A 377 -1.47 6.56 22.81
C TYR A 377 -0.72 6.79 21.49
N PRO A 378 -0.12 7.98 21.30
CA PRO A 378 0.68 8.29 20.14
C PRO A 378 1.71 7.20 19.86
N ARG A 379 1.93 6.86 18.59
CA ARG A 379 3.04 5.99 18.21
C ARG A 379 4.25 6.85 17.91
N ILE A 380 5.41 6.45 18.40
CA ILE A 380 6.67 7.10 18.11
C ILE A 380 7.66 6.07 17.57
N GLU A 381 8.38 6.48 16.54
CA GLU A 381 9.52 5.75 16.01
C GLU A 381 10.70 6.68 15.87
N ILE A 382 11.79 6.36 16.56
CA ILE A 382 13.04 7.12 16.51
C ILE A 382 14.06 6.29 15.76
N VAL A 383 14.66 6.87 14.73
CA VAL A 383 15.64 6.21 13.87
C VAL A 383 16.95 6.97 13.96
N ASN A 384 18.06 6.22 14.06
CA ASN A 384 19.41 6.76 13.95
C ASN A 384 20.21 5.95 12.93
N ARG A 385 20.76 6.63 11.90
CA ARG A 385 21.64 6.04 10.87
C ARG A 385 21.18 4.65 10.38
N LYS A 386 19.90 4.53 10.00
CA LYS A 386 19.26 3.30 9.47
C LYS A 386 18.76 2.27 10.47
N ARG A 387 18.84 2.52 11.78
CA ARG A 387 18.33 1.59 12.80
C ARG A 387 17.22 2.25 13.61
N PRO A 388 16.03 1.65 13.68
CA PRO A 388 15.04 2.01 14.70
C PRO A 388 15.65 1.79 16.09
N LEU A 389 15.69 2.84 16.90
CA LEU A 389 16.12 2.80 18.30
C LEU A 389 14.93 2.54 19.22
N ILE A 390 13.81 3.20 18.93
CA ILE A 390 12.55 3.12 19.65
C ILE A 390 11.46 3.01 18.58
N SER A 391 10.51 2.10 18.75
CA SER A 391 9.29 2.04 17.93
C SER A 391 8.18 1.43 18.76
N GLY A 392 7.06 2.13 18.91
CA GLY A 392 5.95 1.63 19.70
C GLY A 392 4.96 2.71 20.11
N LYS A 393 4.02 2.33 20.97
CA LYS A 393 3.08 3.25 21.62
C LYS A 393 3.81 3.97 22.74
N TRP A 394 3.62 5.28 22.84
CA TRP A 394 4.02 6.07 24.00
C TRP A 394 2.83 6.11 24.98
N SER A 395 2.78 5.15 25.89
CA SER A 395 1.75 5.07 26.93
C SER A 395 1.91 6.18 27.99
N PHE A 396 0.89 6.37 28.82
CA PHE A 396 0.89 7.31 29.94
C PHE A 396 0.23 6.64 31.14
N GLU A 397 0.85 6.75 32.31
CA GLU A 397 0.30 6.33 33.60
C GLU A 397 0.51 7.47 34.59
N GLY A 398 -0.59 8.08 35.03
CA GLY A 398 -0.57 9.19 35.98
C GLY A 398 -1.61 8.98 37.06
N TYR A 399 -1.34 9.51 38.26
CA TYR A 399 -2.24 9.43 39.39
C TYR A 399 -2.39 10.79 40.06
N TRP A 400 -3.61 11.13 40.47
CA TRP A 400 -3.92 12.30 41.29
C TRP A 400 -4.72 11.85 42.51
N ASN A 401 -4.24 12.17 43.72
CA ASN A 401 -4.86 11.67 44.97
C ASN A 401 -5.11 10.15 44.96
N LYS A 402 -4.14 9.38 44.45
CA LYS A 402 -4.20 7.91 44.25
C LYS A 402 -5.26 7.42 43.26
N LYS A 403 -5.97 8.30 42.56
CA LYS A 403 -6.87 7.94 41.45
C LYS A 403 -6.12 7.99 40.13
N PRO A 404 -6.25 6.99 39.24
CA PRO A 404 -5.62 7.03 37.94
C PRO A 404 -6.23 8.14 37.08
N LEU A 405 -5.39 8.86 36.33
CA LEU A 405 -5.81 9.83 35.33
C LEU A 405 -6.05 9.11 34.00
N SER A 406 -7.26 9.20 33.46
CA SER A 406 -7.64 8.54 32.20
C SER A 406 -7.73 9.53 31.03
N PRO A 407 -7.32 9.14 29.81
CA PRO A 407 -7.54 9.93 28.60
C PRO A 407 -9.03 10.18 28.32
N LEU A 408 -9.42 11.42 28.06
CA LEU A 408 -10.82 11.82 27.78
C LEU A 408 -11.12 12.15 26.32
N GLY A 409 -10.15 12.02 25.40
CA GLY A 409 -10.41 12.36 24.01
C GLY A 409 -9.21 12.21 23.09
N LYS A 410 -9.34 12.85 21.92
CA LYS A 410 -8.32 12.85 20.86
C LYS A 410 -7.26 13.92 21.14
N TRP A 411 -6.04 13.65 20.69
CA TRP A 411 -4.97 14.64 20.70
C TRP A 411 -5.30 15.85 19.83
N LYS A 412 -4.96 17.04 20.33
CA LYS A 412 -5.01 18.32 19.62
C LYS A 412 -3.60 18.82 19.39
N ILE A 413 -3.35 19.44 18.25
CA ILE A 413 -2.09 20.14 17.99
C ILE A 413 -2.23 21.52 18.64
N LEU A 414 -1.35 21.83 19.61
CA LEU A 414 -1.27 23.18 20.17
C LEU A 414 -0.37 24.05 19.31
N PHE A 415 0.78 23.51 18.90
CA PHE A 415 1.75 24.23 18.10
C PHE A 415 2.54 23.27 17.22
N SER A 416 2.91 23.74 16.03
CA SER A 416 3.85 23.04 15.15
C SER A 416 4.67 24.05 14.38
N HIS A 417 5.96 23.78 14.25
CA HIS A 417 6.89 24.64 13.54
C HIS A 417 7.95 23.81 12.83
N SER A 418 8.44 24.31 11.69
CA SER A 418 9.46 23.65 10.87
C SER A 418 10.37 24.71 10.29
N THR A 419 11.68 24.56 10.51
CA THR A 419 12.73 25.41 9.96
C THR A 419 13.87 24.55 9.40
N ASP A 420 14.85 25.19 8.78
CA ASP A 420 16.11 24.56 8.38
C ASP A 420 16.92 24.06 9.60
N GLU A 421 16.71 24.65 10.78
CA GLU A 421 17.43 24.31 12.01
C GLU A 421 16.69 23.29 12.88
N ALA A 422 15.36 23.32 12.92
CA ALA A 422 14.58 22.55 13.87
C ALA A 422 13.21 22.09 13.35
N GLU A 423 12.75 20.97 13.87
CA GLU A 423 11.34 20.56 13.79
C GLU A 423 10.73 20.60 15.19
N TYR A 424 9.54 21.18 15.32
CA TYR A 424 8.77 21.19 16.56
C TYR A 424 7.34 20.70 16.37
N LEU A 425 6.84 19.94 17.34
CA LEU A 425 5.44 19.54 17.47
C LEU A 425 5.05 19.54 18.95
N GLU A 426 3.87 20.07 19.24
CA GLU A 426 3.27 20.02 20.57
C GLU A 426 1.83 19.54 20.48
N LEU A 427 1.55 18.48 21.24
CA LEU A 427 0.26 17.81 21.28
C LEU A 427 -0.32 17.92 22.69
N GLU A 428 -1.63 18.08 22.80
CA GLU A 428 -2.38 18.06 24.06
C GLU A 428 -3.53 17.06 24.02
N MET A 429 -3.74 16.36 25.13
CA MET A 429 -4.90 15.50 25.36
C MET A 429 -5.47 15.79 26.75
N LYS A 430 -6.80 15.94 26.82
CA LYS A 430 -7.50 16.07 28.10
C LYS A 430 -7.48 14.74 28.85
N LEU A 431 -7.26 14.82 30.15
CA LEU A 431 -7.31 13.73 31.12
C LEU A 431 -8.50 13.95 32.07
N SER A 432 -8.86 12.91 32.83
CA SER A 432 -9.84 13.01 33.92
C SER A 432 -9.41 14.02 35.00
N GLU A 433 -10.35 14.44 35.84
CA GLU A 433 -10.08 15.33 36.98
C GLU A 433 -9.54 16.72 36.55
N ASP A 434 -9.96 17.19 35.37
CA ASP A 434 -9.56 18.47 34.76
C ASP A 434 -8.04 18.59 34.56
N PHE A 435 -7.37 17.50 34.20
CA PHE A 435 -5.95 17.53 33.82
C PHE A 435 -5.78 17.56 32.31
N SER A 436 -4.62 18.02 31.87
CA SER A 436 -4.14 17.96 30.49
C SER A 436 -2.77 17.29 30.46
N LEU A 437 -2.59 16.40 29.48
CA LEU A 437 -1.30 15.82 29.12
C LEU A 437 -0.78 16.53 27.87
N GLN A 438 0.39 17.14 27.96
CA GLN A 438 1.09 17.76 26.84
C GLN A 438 2.34 16.97 26.50
N ARG A 439 2.60 16.79 25.20
CA ARG A 439 3.80 16.15 24.68
C ARG A 439 4.47 17.03 23.64
N GLN A 440 5.75 17.23 23.83
CA GLN A 440 6.58 18.14 23.05
C GLN A 440 7.69 17.35 22.35
N PHE A 441 7.89 17.63 21.08
CA PHE A 441 8.89 17.00 20.25
C PHE A 441 9.72 18.10 19.60
N LEU A 442 11.02 18.12 19.85
CA LEU A 442 11.96 19.06 19.21
C LEU A 442 13.13 18.29 18.61
N LEU A 443 13.25 18.29 17.29
CA LEU A 443 14.44 17.79 16.59
C LEU A 443 15.32 18.97 16.19
N ALA A 444 16.44 19.16 16.87
CA ALA A 444 17.46 20.13 16.47
C ALA A 444 18.35 19.50 15.37
N LYS A 445 18.11 19.84 14.10
CA LYS A 445 18.74 19.23 12.92
C LYS A 445 20.26 19.42 12.92
N LYS A 446 20.74 20.62 13.29
CA LYS A 446 22.16 20.99 13.33
C LYS A 446 22.89 20.29 14.48
N ASP A 447 22.35 20.38 15.69
CA ASP A 447 22.96 19.81 16.91
C ASP A 447 22.79 18.30 17.05
N ARG A 448 21.86 17.72 16.27
CA ARG A 448 21.61 16.26 16.17
C ARG A 448 21.09 15.65 17.47
N PHE A 449 20.18 16.33 18.15
CA PHE A 449 19.45 15.76 19.26
C PHE A 449 17.94 15.86 19.04
N LEU A 450 17.21 14.93 19.66
CA LEU A 450 15.77 14.93 19.77
C LEU A 450 15.43 15.12 21.25
N LEU A 451 14.72 16.19 21.57
CA LEU A 451 14.14 16.41 22.88
C LEU A 451 12.68 15.94 22.85
N LEU A 452 12.35 15.12 23.85
CA LEU A 452 11.00 14.67 24.13
C LEU A 452 10.59 15.23 25.49
N GLY A 453 9.54 16.04 25.51
CA GLY A 453 8.97 16.62 26.71
C GLY A 453 7.60 16.02 26.99
N GLU A 454 7.29 15.83 28.27
CA GLU A 454 5.95 15.49 28.72
C GLU A 454 5.61 16.38 29.92
N ALA A 455 4.42 16.97 29.91
CA ALA A 455 3.93 17.83 30.98
C ALA A 455 2.50 17.43 31.33
N VAL A 456 2.21 17.41 32.63
CA VAL A 456 0.86 17.21 33.16
C VAL A 456 0.48 18.47 33.91
N SER A 457 -0.62 19.10 33.53
CA SER A 457 -1.11 20.34 34.12
C SER A 457 -2.58 20.22 34.48
N LYS A 458 -3.00 20.83 35.59
CA LYS A 458 -4.42 20.95 35.94
C LYS A 458 -5.02 22.18 35.26
N ASP A 459 -6.11 21.99 34.54
CA ASP A 459 -6.89 23.05 33.92
C ASP A 459 -7.43 23.98 35.02
N ASN A 460 -7.39 25.29 34.77
CA ASN A 460 -7.87 26.32 35.70
C ASN A 460 -7.20 26.32 37.09
N PHE A 461 -5.91 25.94 37.17
CA PHE A 461 -5.15 26.09 38.41
C PHE A 461 -4.94 27.58 38.75
N HIS A 462 -5.91 28.19 39.43
CA HIS A 462 -5.72 29.48 40.08
C HIS A 462 -4.70 29.26 41.21
N GLY A 463 -3.53 29.91 41.12
CA GLY A 463 -2.33 29.65 41.94
C GLY A 463 -2.43 29.84 43.46
N GLN A 464 -3.63 29.75 44.07
CA GLN A 464 -3.83 29.81 45.51
C GLN A 464 -3.65 28.46 46.25
N ASP A 465 -3.65 27.32 45.55
CA ASP A 465 -3.69 25.98 46.18
C ASP A 465 -2.33 25.29 46.42
N ILE A 466 -1.20 25.97 46.19
CA ILE A 466 0.15 25.35 46.29
C ILE A 466 0.54 24.96 47.73
N ARG A 467 -0.22 25.36 48.76
CA ARG A 467 0.21 25.14 50.15
C ARG A 467 0.08 23.71 50.67
N ASN A 468 -0.70 22.82 50.05
CA ASN A 468 -1.03 21.52 50.67
C ASN A 468 -0.91 20.25 49.79
N GLY A 469 -0.46 20.34 48.54
CA GLY A 469 -0.44 19.18 47.63
C GLY A 469 0.93 18.90 47.03
N THR A 470 1.56 17.80 47.43
CA THR A 470 2.75 17.24 46.76
C THR A 470 2.30 16.60 45.45
N LEU A 471 2.85 17.06 44.32
CA LEU A 471 2.71 16.46 42.99
C LEU A 471 3.56 15.20 42.86
#